data_AF-A0A7N8YJK9-F1
#
_entry.id   AF-A0A7N8YJK9-F1
#
_cell.length_a   1.000
_cell.length_b   1.000
_cell.length_c   1.000
_cell.angle_alpha   90.00
_cell.angle_beta   90.00
_cell.angle_gamma   90.00
#
_symmetry.space_group_name_H-M   'P 1'
#
loop_
_entity.id
_entity.type
_entity.pdbx_description
1 polymer ?
#
loop_
_entity_poly.entity_id
_entity_poly.type
_entity_poly.pdbx_seq_one_letter_code
_entity_poly.pdbx_strand_id
1 'polypeptide(L)'
;AYDHVFQGGKMHGIQSDFSLCFDAQKWLKESGGERIFLLEGVEIDQDNNIVLLDQEMASMRAGQVFLSYINDNIPRILSSMVEMMKELESQRRPLTEAQFQKIVLSMVYSAHQVRHDERKEKQEAWSGVLLQLANITVHELRGSYLFSNA
;
A
#
# COMPACT_ATOMS: atom_id res chain seq x y z
N ALA A 1 8.71 -42.41 8.69
CA ALA A 1 7.85 -42.31 9.89
C ALA A 1 7.61 -40.85 10.20
N TYR A 2 6.52 -40.29 9.67
CA TYR A 2 5.91 -39.06 10.19
C TYR A 2 4.41 -39.21 9.97
N ASP A 3 3.79 -39.94 10.90
CA ASP A 3 2.36 -39.83 11.18
C ASP A 3 2.20 -38.74 12.26
N HIS A 4 1.33 -37.75 12.01
CA HIS A 4 0.07 -37.57 12.76
C HIS A 4 -0.56 -36.19 12.49
N VAL A 5 -1.70 -36.24 11.78
CA VAL A 5 -3.00 -35.63 12.13
C VAL A 5 -3.03 -34.13 12.49
N PHE A 6 -3.51 -33.32 11.54
CA PHE A 6 -4.42 -32.21 11.83
C PHE A 6 -5.70 -32.42 11.00
N GLN A 7 -6.67 -33.15 11.56
CA GLN A 7 -8.05 -33.15 11.09
C GLN A 7 -8.88 -32.31 12.06
N GLY A 8 -9.49 -31.24 11.55
CA GLY A 8 -10.44 -30.43 12.32
C GLY A 8 -10.88 -29.14 11.65
N GLY A 9 -11.88 -29.22 10.76
CA GLY A 9 -12.95 -28.21 10.69
C GLY A 9 -12.70 -26.85 10.01
N LYS A 10 -13.07 -26.77 8.72
CA LYS A 10 -13.72 -25.64 7.98
C LYS A 10 -13.63 -24.20 8.54
N MET A 11 -13.02 -23.29 7.77
CA MET A 11 -13.72 -22.38 6.83
C MET A 11 -12.75 -21.76 5.81
N HIS A 12 -13.28 -21.46 4.63
CA HIS A 12 -12.59 -21.29 3.35
C HIS A 12 -11.74 -20.00 3.23
N GLY A 13 -10.52 -20.16 2.71
CA GLY A 13 -10.03 -19.32 1.60
C GLY A 13 -9.34 -17.99 1.89
N ILE A 14 -9.47 -17.39 3.06
CA ILE A 14 -8.94 -16.02 3.32
C ILE A 14 -7.83 -16.02 4.38
N GLN A 15 -7.76 -17.03 5.23
CA GLN A 15 -6.82 -17.06 6.37
C GLN A 15 -5.40 -17.51 5.98
N SER A 16 -5.22 -18.21 4.85
CA SER A 16 -3.90 -18.65 4.38
C SER A 16 -3.10 -17.53 3.70
N ASP A 17 -3.77 -16.56 3.08
CA ASP A 17 -3.10 -15.46 2.39
C ASP A 17 -2.59 -14.39 3.38
N PHE A 18 -3.23 -14.26 4.54
CA PHE A 18 -2.72 -13.43 5.63
C PHE A 18 -1.43 -13.99 6.24
N SER A 19 -1.27 -15.32 6.36
CA SER A 19 -0.01 -15.92 6.83
C SER A 19 1.13 -15.69 5.84
N LEU A 20 0.85 -15.79 4.53
CA LEU A 20 1.84 -15.54 3.48
C LEU A 20 2.25 -14.06 3.40
N CYS A 21 1.31 -13.13 3.61
CA CYS A 21 1.62 -11.70 3.69
C CYS A 21 2.42 -11.37 4.96
N PHE A 22 2.11 -12.02 6.08
CA PHE A 22 2.86 -11.89 7.33
C PHE A 22 4.29 -12.44 7.18
N ASP A 23 4.48 -13.53 6.42
CA ASP A 23 5.79 -14.09 6.12
C ASP A 23 6.61 -13.16 5.19
N ALA A 24 5.97 -12.48 4.24
CA ALA A 24 6.63 -11.46 3.42
C ALA A 24 7.04 -10.22 4.23
N GLN A 25 6.18 -9.74 5.15
CA GLN A 25 6.49 -8.65 6.08
C GLN A 25 7.61 -9.03 7.07
N LYS A 26 7.58 -10.27 7.58
CA LYS A 26 8.61 -10.81 8.47
C LYS A 26 9.95 -10.94 7.74
N TRP A 27 9.94 -11.44 6.50
CA TRP A 27 11.14 -11.53 5.66
C TRP A 27 11.71 -10.14 5.30
N LEU A 28 10.87 -9.15 4.97
CA LEU A 28 11.31 -7.77 4.72
C LEU A 28 12.03 -7.16 5.92
N LYS A 29 11.55 -7.45 7.13
CA LYS A 29 12.13 -7.00 8.40
C LYS A 29 13.43 -7.75 8.76
N GLU A 30 13.51 -9.04 8.45
CA GLU A 30 14.68 -9.89 8.72
C GLU A 30 15.81 -9.72 7.69
N SER A 31 15.48 -9.30 6.46
CA SER A 31 16.44 -9.14 5.34
C SER A 31 17.14 -7.78 5.32
N GLY A 32 16.84 -6.88 6.25
CA GLY A 32 17.43 -5.53 6.29
C GLY A 32 17.06 -4.63 5.10
N GLY A 33 15.97 -4.93 4.40
CA GLY A 33 15.57 -4.30 3.13
C GLY A 33 14.78 -3.00 3.26
N GLU A 34 14.72 -2.40 4.45
CA GLU A 34 13.77 -1.33 4.80
C GLU A 34 13.97 0.02 4.08
N ARG A 35 14.92 0.15 3.13
CA ARG A 35 15.14 1.43 2.42
C ARG A 35 15.09 1.39 0.89
N ILE A 36 15.32 0.24 0.25
CA ILE A 36 15.52 0.18 -1.21
C ILE A 36 14.21 -0.14 -1.95
N PHE A 37 13.23 -0.78 -1.30
CA PHE A 37 12.07 -1.33 -2.01
C PHE A 37 10.97 -0.32 -2.35
N LEU A 38 10.79 0.73 -1.55
CA LEU A 38 9.59 1.57 -1.67
C LEU A 38 9.56 2.44 -2.93
N LEU A 39 10.71 2.69 -3.57
CA LEU A 39 10.81 3.50 -4.79
C LEU A 39 11.90 3.09 -5.79
N GLU A 40 12.84 2.19 -5.45
CA GLU A 40 13.89 1.74 -6.38
C GLU A 40 13.76 0.28 -6.83
N GLY A 41 12.93 -0.52 -6.16
CA GLY A 41 12.66 -1.93 -6.52
C GLY A 41 11.47 -2.13 -7.46
N VAL A 42 10.75 -1.06 -7.79
CA VAL A 42 9.52 -1.07 -8.59
C VAL A 42 9.57 0.00 -9.68
N GLU A 43 8.90 -0.26 -10.79
CA GLU A 43 8.70 0.68 -11.90
C GLU A 43 7.21 0.89 -12.16
N ILE A 44 6.86 2.03 -12.76
CA ILE A 44 5.52 2.27 -13.30
C ILE A 44 5.59 2.06 -14.82
N ASP A 45 4.86 1.06 -15.32
CA ASP A 45 4.85 0.76 -16.74
C ASP A 45 4.01 1.77 -17.56
N GLN A 46 3.99 1.58 -18.89
CA GLN A 46 3.23 2.42 -19.82
C GLN A 46 1.71 2.44 -19.57
N ASP A 47 1.18 1.36 -18.97
CA ASP A 47 -0.23 1.22 -18.59
C ASP A 47 -0.48 1.77 -17.18
N ASN A 48 0.52 2.44 -16.61
CA ASN A 48 0.53 3.02 -15.30
C ASN A 48 0.33 1.97 -14.20
N ASN A 49 0.77 0.73 -14.39
CA ASN A 49 0.79 -0.30 -13.35
C ASN A 49 2.14 -0.32 -12.65
N ILE A 50 2.12 -0.64 -11.35
CA ILE A 50 3.34 -0.83 -10.58
C ILE A 50 3.83 -2.26 -10.83
N VAL A 51 5.08 -2.41 -11.24
CA VAL A 51 5.74 -3.68 -11.53
C VAL A 51 7.02 -3.82 -10.72
N LEU A 52 7.42 -5.05 -10.41
CA LEU A 52 8.70 -5.34 -9.75
C LEU A 52 9.81 -5.42 -10.81
N LEU A 53 10.92 -4.74 -10.57
CA LEU A 53 12.08 -4.77 -11.47
C LEU A 53 12.83 -6.12 -11.42
N ASP A 54 12.80 -6.77 -10.26
CA ASP A 54 13.43 -8.06 -10.08
C ASP A 54 12.51 -9.18 -10.58
N GLN A 55 12.99 -9.89 -11.60
CA GLN A 55 12.23 -10.95 -12.24
C GLN A 55 12.00 -12.17 -11.34
N GLU A 56 12.94 -12.49 -10.44
CA GLU A 56 12.76 -13.60 -9.50
C GLU A 56 11.61 -13.26 -8.55
N MET A 57 11.62 -12.07 -7.95
CA MET A 57 10.55 -11.61 -7.06
C MET A 57 9.20 -11.46 -7.77
N ALA A 58 9.19 -10.97 -9.02
CA ALA A 58 7.98 -10.86 -9.83
C ALA A 58 7.35 -12.22 -10.15
N SER A 59 8.19 -13.27 -10.26
CA SER A 59 7.74 -14.64 -10.53
C SER A 59 7.21 -15.37 -9.29
N MET A 60 7.56 -14.91 -8.10
CA MET A 60 7.12 -15.50 -6.83
C MET A 60 5.65 -15.17 -6.56
N ARG A 61 4.90 -16.15 -6.02
CA ARG A 61 3.51 -15.94 -5.59
C ARG A 61 3.36 -14.76 -4.62
N ALA A 62 4.29 -14.60 -3.68
CA ALA A 62 4.27 -13.49 -2.72
C ALA A 62 4.42 -12.12 -3.42
N GLY A 63 5.33 -12.02 -4.40
CA GLY A 63 5.49 -10.81 -5.21
C GLY A 63 4.25 -10.49 -6.03
N GLN A 64 3.60 -11.51 -6.61
CA GLN A 64 2.35 -11.33 -7.35
C GLN A 64 1.19 -10.88 -6.45
N VAL A 65 1.07 -11.43 -5.24
CA VAL A 65 0.06 -11.00 -4.26
C VAL A 65 0.31 -9.55 -3.84
N PHE A 66 1.56 -9.17 -3.60
CA PHE A 66 1.94 -7.79 -3.28
C PHE A 66 1.60 -6.83 -4.42
N LEU A 67 1.98 -7.16 -5.66
CA LEU A 67 1.67 -6.37 -6.84
C LEU A 67 0.17 -6.24 -7.08
N SER A 68 -0.59 -7.32 -6.87
CA SER A 68 -2.06 -7.28 -6.98
C SER A 68 -2.64 -6.36 -5.90
N TYR A 69 -2.20 -6.49 -4.65
CA TYR A 69 -2.65 -5.62 -3.57
C TYR A 69 -2.42 -4.13 -3.89
N ILE A 70 -1.22 -3.78 -4.35
CA ILE A 70 -0.88 -2.40 -4.71
C ILE A 70 -1.70 -1.90 -5.89
N ASN A 71 -1.76 -2.67 -6.98
CA ASN A 71 -2.46 -2.27 -8.20
C ASN A 71 -4.00 -2.29 -8.06
N ASP A 72 -4.54 -3.06 -7.12
CA ASP A 72 -5.99 -3.09 -6.88
C ASP A 72 -6.44 -2.01 -5.90
N ASN A 73 -5.56 -1.58 -4.99
CA ASN A 73 -5.94 -0.67 -3.91
C ASN A 73 -5.49 0.78 -4.13
N ILE A 74 -4.42 1.05 -4.87
CA ILE A 74 -3.97 2.43 -5.09
C ILE A 74 -4.61 3.01 -6.36
N PRO A 75 -5.35 4.12 -6.26
CA PRO A 75 -5.83 4.83 -7.44
C PRO A 75 -4.67 5.42 -8.23
N ARG A 76 -4.65 5.16 -9.53
CA ARG A 76 -3.56 5.61 -10.41
C ARG A 76 -3.98 6.76 -11.32
N ILE A 77 -5.26 7.10 -11.28
CA ILE A 77 -5.86 8.24 -11.97
C ILE A 77 -6.20 9.30 -10.93
N LEU A 78 -5.89 10.56 -11.27
CA LEU A 78 -6.06 11.70 -10.38
C LEU A 78 -7.50 11.83 -9.84
N SER A 79 -8.51 11.64 -10.69
CA SER A 79 -9.93 11.73 -10.29
C SER A 79 -10.29 10.69 -9.24
N SER A 80 -9.88 9.43 -9.44
CA SER A 80 -10.12 8.34 -8.49
C SER A 80 -9.37 8.54 -7.18
N MET A 81 -8.17 9.14 -7.23
CA MET A 81 -7.43 9.52 -6.02
C MET A 81 -8.16 10.61 -5.24
N VAL A 82 -8.68 11.62 -5.93
CA VAL A 82 -9.47 12.69 -5.30
C VAL A 82 -10.77 12.17 -4.71
N GLU A 83 -11.47 11.26 -5.38
CA GLU A 83 -12.67 10.61 -4.84
C GLU A 83 -12.37 9.82 -3.56
N MET A 84 -11.27 9.07 -3.55
CA MET A 84 -10.81 8.35 -2.37
C MET A 84 -10.49 9.27 -1.20
N MET A 85 -9.79 10.38 -1.45
CA MET A 85 -9.49 11.36 -0.39
C MET A 85 -10.76 11.94 0.20
N LYS A 86 -11.73 12.31 -0.64
CA LYS A 86 -13.04 12.82 -0.17
C LYS A 86 -13.79 11.79 0.68
N GLU A 87 -13.75 10.51 0.27
CA GLU A 87 -14.35 9.43 1.05
C GLU A 87 -13.69 9.35 2.43
N LEU A 88 -12.36 9.36 2.50
CA LEU A 88 -11.60 9.30 3.76
C LEU A 88 -11.85 10.53 4.66
N GLU A 89 -11.85 11.73 4.10
CA GLU A 89 -12.12 12.97 4.85
C GLU A 89 -13.56 13.03 5.40
N SER A 90 -14.52 12.42 4.70
CA SER A 90 -15.92 12.38 5.15
C SER A 90 -16.15 11.43 6.33
N GLN A 91 -15.20 10.54 6.61
CA GLN A 91 -15.32 9.57 7.68
C GLN A 91 -15.09 10.25 9.03
N ARG A 92 -16.00 9.96 9.98
CA ARG A 92 -15.93 10.46 11.36
C ARG A 92 -15.25 9.48 12.32
N ARG A 93 -14.78 8.34 11.81
CA ARG A 93 -14.14 7.28 12.60
C ARG A 93 -12.64 7.31 12.33
N PRO A 94 -11.81 6.86 13.29
CA PRO A 94 -10.41 6.62 13.04
C PRO A 94 -10.21 5.69 11.84
N LEU A 95 -9.11 5.90 11.12
CA LEU A 95 -8.76 5.08 9.98
C LEU A 95 -8.45 3.65 10.44
N THR A 96 -8.96 2.68 9.69
CA THR A 96 -8.50 1.30 9.82
C THR A 96 -7.04 1.18 9.37
N GLU A 97 -6.33 0.15 9.84
CA GLU A 97 -4.96 -0.12 9.41
C GLU A 97 -4.84 -0.22 7.88
N ALA A 98 -5.80 -0.88 7.23
CA ALA A 98 -5.82 -1.01 5.77
C ALA A 98 -5.99 0.36 5.07
N GLN A 99 -6.82 1.25 5.60
CA GLN A 99 -6.98 2.60 5.06
C GLN A 99 -5.73 3.44 5.28
N PHE A 100 -5.08 3.31 6.44
CA PHE A 100 -3.82 3.99 6.72
C PHE A 100 -2.72 3.55 5.75
N GLN A 101 -2.54 2.23 5.55
CA GLN A 101 -1.60 1.69 4.57
C GLN A 101 -1.89 2.21 3.16
N LYS A 102 -3.17 2.25 2.77
CA LYS A 102 -3.62 2.79 1.48
C LYS A 102 -3.23 4.26 1.29
N ILE A 103 -3.37 5.09 2.32
CA ILE A 103 -2.97 6.52 2.27
C ILE A 103 -1.45 6.64 2.11
N VAL A 104 -0.67 5.91 2.92
CA VAL A 104 0.80 5.95 2.85
C VAL A 104 1.28 5.55 1.46
N LEU A 105 0.76 4.45 0.91
CA LEU A 105 1.11 4.01 -0.44
C LEU A 105 0.67 5.00 -1.52
N SER A 106 -0.50 5.63 -1.36
CA SER A 106 -0.98 6.69 -2.26
C SER A 106 -0.10 7.95 -2.21
N MET A 107 0.48 8.28 -1.05
CA MET A 107 1.46 9.35 -0.90
C MET A 107 2.74 9.03 -1.66
N VAL A 108 3.27 7.81 -1.51
CA VAL A 108 4.46 7.35 -2.23
C VAL A 108 4.25 7.43 -3.74
N TYR A 109 3.10 6.95 -4.22
CA TYR A 109 2.72 7.03 -5.63
C TYR A 109 2.61 8.48 -6.13
N SER A 110 1.94 9.36 -5.36
CA SER A 110 1.80 10.77 -5.74
C SER A 110 3.14 11.49 -5.79
N ALA A 111 4.04 11.22 -4.82
CA ALA A 111 5.40 11.76 -4.83
C ALA A 111 6.21 11.25 -6.03
N HIS A 112 6.05 9.98 -6.40
CA HIS A 112 6.66 9.43 -7.62
C HIS A 112 6.17 10.19 -8.87
N GLN A 113 4.87 10.45 -8.99
CA GLN A 113 4.30 11.19 -10.12
C GLN A 113 4.77 12.64 -10.18
N VAL A 114 4.87 13.32 -9.03
CA VAL A 114 5.44 14.69 -8.96
C VAL A 114 6.87 14.72 -9.51
N ARG A 115 7.65 13.67 -9.27
CA ARG A 115 9.06 13.58 -9.70
C ARG A 115 9.22 13.18 -11.17
N HIS A 116 8.35 12.32 -11.70
CA HIS A 116 8.58 11.64 -12.99
C HIS A 116 7.57 11.99 -14.10
N ASP A 117 6.43 12.64 -13.84
CA ASP A 117 5.53 13.08 -14.93
C ASP A 117 6.19 14.22 -15.70
N GLU A 118 6.24 14.14 -17.03
CA GLU A 118 6.88 15.15 -17.87
C GLU A 118 6.08 16.45 -17.97
N ARG A 119 4.77 16.40 -17.65
CA ARG A 119 3.87 17.57 -17.75
C ARG A 119 3.79 18.31 -16.43
N LYS A 120 4.23 19.56 -16.44
CA LYS A 120 4.18 20.46 -15.27
C LYS A 120 2.78 20.56 -14.65
N GLU A 121 1.73 20.68 -15.45
CA GLU A 121 0.35 20.74 -14.95
C GLU A 121 -0.04 19.49 -14.14
N LYS A 122 0.42 18.31 -14.57
CA LYS A 122 0.19 17.06 -13.85
C LYS A 122 1.03 16.96 -12.60
N GLN A 123 2.29 17.39 -12.65
CA GLN A 123 3.14 17.47 -11.46
C GLN A 123 2.48 18.36 -10.39
N GLU A 124 1.94 19.52 -10.77
CA GLU A 124 1.23 20.42 -9.85
C GLU A 124 -0.04 19.77 -9.28
N ALA A 125 -0.82 19.08 -10.12
CA ALA A 125 -2.00 18.36 -9.66
C ALA A 125 -1.66 17.24 -8.67
N TRP A 126 -0.63 16.42 -8.95
CA TRP A 126 -0.16 15.37 -8.05
C TRP A 126 0.48 15.93 -6.77
N SER A 127 1.10 17.11 -6.84
CA SER A 127 1.61 17.82 -5.65
C SER A 127 0.48 18.24 -4.73
N GLY A 128 -0.62 18.76 -5.29
CA GLY A 128 -1.83 19.07 -4.54
C GLY A 128 -2.43 17.84 -3.83
N VAL A 129 -2.49 16.70 -4.54
CA VAL A 129 -2.91 15.41 -3.98
C VAL A 129 -2.00 14.97 -2.83
N LEU A 130 -0.68 15.00 -3.03
CA LEU A 130 0.31 14.60 -2.02
C LEU A 130 0.15 15.41 -0.73
N LEU A 131 -0.02 16.72 -0.84
CA LEU A 131 -0.23 17.61 0.31
C LEU A 131 -1.54 17.28 1.05
N GLN A 132 -2.62 16.98 0.33
CA GLN A 132 -3.89 16.60 0.95
C GLN A 132 -3.78 15.26 1.69
N LEU A 133 -3.16 14.25 1.08
CA LEU A 133 -2.92 12.96 1.74
C LEU A 133 -2.07 13.10 3.01
N ALA A 134 -1.04 13.96 2.98
CA ALA A 134 -0.23 14.26 4.16
C ALA A 134 -1.07 14.91 5.27
N ASN A 135 -1.96 15.83 4.91
CA ASN A 135 -2.87 16.47 5.88
C ASN A 135 -3.82 15.47 6.54
N ILE A 136 -4.44 14.58 5.76
CA ILE A 136 -5.31 13.51 6.28
C ILE A 136 -4.52 12.64 7.27
N THR A 137 -3.31 12.25 6.91
CA THR A 137 -2.43 11.41 7.75
C THR A 137 -2.09 12.11 9.07
N VAL A 138 -1.69 13.38 9.02
CA VAL A 138 -1.34 14.16 10.22
C VAL A 138 -2.56 14.37 11.11
N HIS A 139 -3.73 14.61 10.54
CA HIS A 139 -4.99 14.73 11.29
C HIS A 139 -5.31 13.43 12.02
N GLU A 140 -5.23 12.29 11.34
CA GLU A 140 -5.45 10.98 11.95
C GLU A 140 -4.47 10.70 13.09
N LEU A 141 -3.17 10.92 12.85
CA LEU A 141 -2.15 10.69 13.86
C LEU A 141 -2.41 11.57 15.09
N ARG A 142 -2.71 12.86 14.92
CA ARG A 142 -3.07 13.76 16.03
C ARG A 142 -4.30 13.27 16.80
N GLY A 143 -5.34 12.82 16.10
CA GLY A 143 -6.53 12.23 16.73
C GLY A 143 -6.17 10.99 17.56
N SER A 144 -5.38 10.07 16.99
CA SER A 144 -4.97 8.84 17.66
C SER A 144 -4.19 9.09 18.97
N TYR A 145 -3.28 10.07 18.99
CA TYR A 145 -2.55 10.45 20.22
C TYR A 145 -3.45 11.07 21.31
N LEU A 146 -4.57 11.68 20.95
CA LEU A 146 -5.52 12.22 21.93
C LEU A 146 -6.41 11.13 22.55
N PHE A 147 -6.67 10.04 21.83
CA PHE A 147 -7.47 8.91 22.32
C PHE A 147 -6.63 7.77 22.92
N SER A 148 -5.31 7.73 22.72
CA SER A 148 -4.42 6.68 23.24
C SER A 148 -4.02 6.85 24.71
N ASN A 149 -4.32 8.00 25.33
CA ASN A 149 -3.93 8.35 26.70
C ASN A 149 -5.14 8.53 27.64
N ALA A 150 -6.31 8.02 27.28
CA ALA A 150 -7.54 8.08 28.07
C ALA A 150 -7.89 6.72 28.69
#